data_AF-A0A9D1NIJ3-F1
#
_entry.id   AF-A0A9D1NIJ3-F1
#
_cell.length_a   1.000
_cell.length_b   1.000
_cell.length_c   1.000
_cell.angle_alpha   90.00
_cell.angle_beta   90.00
_cell.angle_gamma   90.00
#
_symmetry.space_group_name_H-M   'P 1'
#
loop_
_entity.id
_entity.type
_entity.pdbx_description
1 polymer ?
#
loop_
_entity_poly.entity_id
_entity_poly.type
_entity_poly.pdbx_seq_one_letter_code
_entity_poly.pdbx_strand_id
1 'polypeptide(L)' 'RLVGDKTMVPLRFLSEEMGYTVEWDEETRMATITAPNL' A
#
# COMPACT_ATOMS: atom_id res chain seq x y z
N ARG A 1 -10.92 -12.91 -1.47
CA ARG A 1 -12.18 -13.15 -0.71
C ARG A 1 -13.02 -11.89 -0.89
N LEU A 2 -14.16 -11.97 -1.56
CA LEU A 2 -15.08 -10.83 -1.70
C LEU A 2 -15.72 -10.57 -0.33
N VAL A 3 -15.70 -9.31 0.12
CA VAL A 3 -16.41 -8.85 1.31
C VAL A 3 -17.39 -7.79 0.81
N GLY A 4 -18.60 -8.23 0.43
CA GLY A 4 -19.51 -7.45 -0.43
C GLY A 4 -18.99 -7.32 -1.87
N ASP A 5 -19.61 -6.45 -2.70
CA ASP A 5 -19.23 -6.17 -4.10
C ASP A 5 -17.87 -5.46 -4.26
N LYS A 6 -16.96 -5.64 -3.30
CA LYS A 6 -15.62 -5.06 -3.30
C LYS A 6 -14.58 -6.15 -3.15
N THR A 7 -13.51 -6.01 -3.92
CA THR A 7 -12.34 -6.90 -3.88
C THR A 7 -11.26 -6.25 -3.02
N MET A 8 -10.78 -6.98 -2.02
CA MET A 8 -9.56 -6.63 -1.29
C MET A 8 -8.35 -6.90 -2.19
N VAL A 9 -7.52 -5.89 -2.38
CA VAL A 9 -6.29 -5.97 -3.18
C VAL A 9 -5.06 -5.68 -2.31
N PRO A 10 -3.89 -6.25 -2.63
CA PRO A 10 -2.65 -5.94 -1.91
C PRO A 10 -2.24 -4.49 -2.13
N LEU A 11 -2.30 -3.67 -1.08
CA LEU A 11 -2.03 -2.23 -1.15
C LEU A 11 -0.61 -1.92 -1.63
N ARG A 12 0.40 -2.64 -1.12
CA ARG A 12 1.82 -2.44 -1.47
C ARG A 12 2.05 -2.61 -2.97
N PHE A 13 1.59 -3.74 -3.52
CA PHE A 13 1.73 -4.05 -4.94
C PHE A 13 1.15 -2.92 -5.81
N LEU A 14 -0.10 -2.51 -5.54
CA LEU A 14 -0.74 -1.45 -6.33
C LEU A 14 0.00 -0.11 -6.22
N SER A 15 0.47 0.24 -5.01
CA SER A 15 1.16 1.52 -4.79
C SER A 15 2.52 1.59 -5.50
N GLU A 16 3.30 0.50 -5.42
CA GLU A 16 4.62 0.41 -6.07
C GLU A 16 4.51 0.44 -7.60
N GLU A 17 3.52 -0.25 -8.19
CA GLU A 17 3.23 -0.18 -9.64
C GLU A 17 2.88 1.25 -10.09
N MET A 18 2.33 2.07 -9.20
CA MET A 18 2.02 3.48 -9.46
C MET A 18 3.21 4.43 -9.20
N GLY A 19 4.39 3.89 -8.85
CA GLY A 19 5.61 4.66 -8.60
C GLY A 19 5.75 5.20 -7.18
N TYR A 20 4.90 4.78 -6.24
CA TYR A 20 5.01 5.15 -4.82
C TYR A 20 5.96 4.21 -4.09
N THR A 21 6.60 4.72 -3.04
CA THR A 21 7.41 3.90 -2.12
C THR A 21 6.57 3.56 -0.89
N VAL A 22 6.58 2.29 -0.46
CA VAL A 22 5.88 1.83 0.75
C VAL A 22 6.86 1.25 1.75
N GLU A 23 6.89 1.83 2.95
CA GLU A 23 7.75 1.37 4.06
C GLU A 23 6.89 0.84 5.22
N TRP A 24 7.40 -0.16 5.93
CA TRP A 24 6.75 -0.73 7.10
C TRP A 24 7.64 -0.58 8.33
N ASP A 25 7.08 0.01 9.37
CA ASP A 25 7.68 0.13 10.69
C ASP A 25 7.07 -0.94 11.60
N GLU A 26 7.87 -1.95 11.97
CA GLU A 26 7.44 -3.08 12.81
C GLU A 26 7.19 -2.69 14.27
N GLU A 27 7.89 -1.67 14.77
CA GLU A 27 7.78 -1.23 16.18
C GLU A 27 6.44 -0.56 16.43
N THR A 28 6.05 0.34 15.52
CA THR A 28 4.81 1.11 15.60
C THR A 28 3.65 0.45 14.86
N ARG A 29 3.94 -0.61 14.09
CA ARG A 29 2.99 -1.29 13.18
C ARG A 29 2.36 -0.30 12.19
N MET A 30 3.19 0.56 11.61
CA MET A 30 2.77 1.63 10.72
C MET A 30 3.28 1.41 9.30
N ALA A 31 2.39 1.63 8.33
CA ALA A 31 2.76 1.69 6.92
C ALA A 31 2.83 3.17 6.48
N THR A 32 3.95 3.56 5.88
CA THR A 32 4.16 4.90 5.30
C THR A 32 4.21 4.78 3.78
N ILE A 33 3.47 5.65 3.08
CA ILE A 33 3.43 5.69 1.61
C ILE A 33 3.92 7.06 1.14
N THR A 34 4.96 7.08 0.32
CA THR A 34 5.60 8.30 -0.18
C THR A 34 5.39 8.43 -1.68
N ALA A 35 4.92 9.59 -2.12
CA ALA A 35 4.76 9.88 -3.54
C ALA A 35 6.12 9.98 -4.25
N PRO A 36 6.20 9.60 -5.54
CA PRO A 36 7.40 9.87 -6.31
C PRO A 36 7.66 11.38 -6.37
N ASN A 37 8.92 11.77 -6.34
CA ASN A 37 9.29 13.15 -6.64
C ASN A 37 8.94 13.43 -8.12
N LEU A 38 8.14 14.47 -8.34
CA LEU A 38 7.79 14.97 -9.67
C LEU A 38 8.95 15.75 -10.31
#